data_AF-A0A920FYR0-F1
#
_entry.id   AF-A0A920FYR0-F1
#
_cell.length_a   1.000
_cell.length_b   1.000
_cell.length_c   1.000
_cell.angle_alpha   90.00
_cell.angle_beta   90.00
_cell.angle_gamma   90.00
#
_symmetry.space_group_name_H-M   'P 1'
#
loop_
_entity.id
_entity.type
_entity.pdbx_description
1 polymer ?
#
loop_
_entity_poly.entity_id
_entity_poly.type
_entity_poly.pdbx_seq_one_letter_code
_entity_poly.pdbx_strand_id
1 'polypeptide(L)' 'MPTRTQQSDILTCAYASHGDTKHILLLPSDPNEFFEFGYKAFDYAEKFQTPIMVLSDLELE' A
#
# COMPACT_ATOMS: atom_id res chain seq x y z
N MET A 1 -19.06 4.61 -7.37
CA MET A 1 -19.72 3.33 -7.66
C MET A 1 -18.75 2.25 -7.21
N PRO A 2 -19.14 1.29 -6.34
CA PRO A 2 -18.21 0.39 -5.66
C PRO A 2 -17.43 -0.58 -6.58
N THR A 3 -17.78 -0.65 -7.86
CA THR A 3 -17.16 -1.52 -8.87
C THR A 3 -16.36 -0.74 -9.91
N ARG A 4 -16.13 0.56 -9.71
CA ARG A 4 -15.26 1.38 -10.57
C ARG A 4 -13.89 1.49 -9.93
N THR A 5 -12.86 1.55 -10.78
CA THR A 5 -11.46 1.67 -10.37
C THR A 5 -11.13 3.10 -9.96
N GLN A 6 -10.31 3.22 -8.92
CA GLN A 6 -9.85 4.50 -8.41
C GLN A 6 -8.65 4.30 -7.46
N GLN A 7 -7.62 5.13 -7.63
CA GLN A 7 -6.48 5.24 -6.70
C GLN A 7 -6.58 6.49 -5.81
N SER A 8 -7.75 6.77 -5.24
CA SER A 8 -7.97 8.00 -4.43
C SER A 8 -7.34 7.94 -3.04
N ASP A 9 -6.97 6.74 -2.59
CA ASP A 9 -6.73 6.51 -1.17
C ASP A 9 -5.26 6.69 -0.79
N ILE A 10 -4.40 7.06 -1.74
CA ILE A 10 -2.96 7.25 -1.54
C ILE A 10 -2.68 8.24 -0.39
N LEU A 11 -3.26 9.43 -0.44
CA LEU A 11 -3.03 10.45 0.59
C LEU A 11 -3.64 10.04 1.93
N THR A 12 -4.84 9.46 1.90
CA THR A 12 -5.52 9.00 3.11
C THR A 12 -4.69 7.92 3.83
N CYS A 13 -4.13 6.97 3.11
CA CYS A 13 -3.29 5.91 3.65
C CYS A 13 -1.92 6.41 4.12
N ALA A 14 -1.29 7.33 3.37
CA ALA A 14 0.01 7.90 3.76
C ALA A 14 -0.05 8.60 5.13
N TYR A 15 -1.20 9.21 5.46
CA TYR A 15 -1.45 9.97 6.68
C TYR A 15 -2.49 9.30 7.60
N ALA A 16 -2.68 7.98 7.51
CA ALA A 16 -3.62 7.24 8.35
C ALA A 16 -3.13 7.13 9.81
N SER A 17 -3.07 8.25 10.51
CA SER A 17 -2.71 8.38 11.92
C SER A 17 -3.25 9.70 12.48
N HIS A 18 -3.50 9.76 13.78
CA HIS A 18 -3.95 10.97 14.46
C HIS A 18 -2.82 11.98 14.74
N GLY A 19 -1.57 11.63 14.43
CA GLY A 19 -0.39 12.51 14.55
C GLY A 19 0.40 12.62 13.25
N ASP A 20 1.56 13.27 13.29
CA ASP A 20 2.49 13.44 12.15
C ASP A 20 3.23 12.13 11.81
N THR A 21 2.49 11.09 11.46
CA THR A 21 3.02 9.81 11.00
C THR A 21 2.95 9.74 9.49
N LYS A 22 4.05 9.31 8.86
CA LYS A 22 4.11 9.01 7.43
C LYS A 22 4.31 7.51 7.27
N HIS A 23 3.28 6.83 6.77
CA HIS A 23 3.35 5.38 6.53
C HIS A 23 4.02 5.09 5.20
N ILE A 24 4.73 3.97 5.13
CA ILE A 24 5.33 3.51 3.87
C ILE A 24 4.22 2.82 3.07
N LEU A 25 4.04 3.28 1.83
CA LEU A 25 3.07 2.72 0.88
C LEU A 25 3.81 1.94 -0.21
N LEU A 26 3.36 0.71 -0.48
CA LEU A 26 3.77 -0.07 -1.64
C LEU A 26 2.63 -0.05 -2.67
N LEU A 27 2.94 0.35 -3.90
CA LEU A 27 1.98 0.56 -4.99
C LEU A 27 2.31 -0.41 -6.14
N PRO A 28 1.91 -1.69 -6.05
CA PRO A 28 2.16 -2.65 -7.12
C PRO A 28 1.37 -2.27 -8.37
N SER A 29 2.00 -2.43 -9.52
CA SER A 29 1.43 -2.12 -10.84
C SER A 29 1.11 -3.36 -11.68
N ASP A 30 1.67 -4.52 -11.33
CA ASP A 30 1.44 -5.79 -12.01
C ASP A 30 1.39 -7.00 -11.03
N PRO A 31 0.91 -8.18 -11.47
CA PRO A 31 0.80 -9.37 -10.61
C PRO A 31 2.13 -9.87 -10.03
N ASN A 32 3.25 -9.67 -10.73
CA ASN A 32 4.57 -10.08 -10.22
C ASN A 32 5.01 -9.15 -9.09
N GLU A 33 4.83 -7.84 -9.26
CA GLU A 33 5.07 -6.87 -8.18
C GLU A 33 4.16 -7.13 -6.98
N PHE A 34 2.95 -7.62 -7.20
CA PHE A 34 2.05 -8.04 -6.13
C PHE A 34 2.63 -9.16 -5.27
N PHE A 35 3.16 -10.20 -5.94
CA PHE A 35 3.82 -11.29 -5.26
C PHE A 35 5.08 -10.81 -4.53
N GLU A 36 5.87 -9.96 -5.18
CA GLU A 36 7.12 -9.45 -4.62
C GLU A 36 6.89 -8.52 -3.42
N PHE A 37 5.91 -7.64 -3.52
CA PHE A 37 5.57 -6.68 -2.47
C PHE A 37 4.92 -7.37 -1.27
N GLY A 38 4.30 -8.54 -1.47
CA GLY A 38 3.77 -9.36 -0.39
C GLY A 38 4.83 -9.68 0.67
N TYR A 39 5.99 -10.23 0.28
CA TYR A 39 7.04 -10.54 1.26
C TYR A 39 7.85 -9.29 1.66
N LYS A 40 8.14 -8.38 0.72
CA LYS A 40 8.86 -7.13 1.02
C LYS A 40 8.14 -6.29 2.05
N ALA A 41 6.80 -6.31 2.08
CA ALA A 41 6.02 -5.61 3.09
C ALA A 41 6.36 -6.08 4.51
N PHE A 42 6.54 -7.39 4.71
CA PHE A 42 6.95 -7.92 6.01
C PHE A 42 8.40 -7.57 6.35
N ASP A 43 9.31 -7.70 5.38
CA ASP A 43 10.72 -7.32 5.57
C ASP A 43 10.86 -5.84 5.95
N TYR A 44 10.09 -4.96 5.29
CA TYR A 44 10.07 -3.53 5.60
C TYR A 44 9.38 -3.23 6.93
N ALA A 45 8.32 -3.95 7.28
CA ALA A 45 7.68 -3.81 8.59
C ALA A 45 8.66 -4.15 9.72
N GLU A 46 9.45 -5.23 9.56
CA GLU A 46 10.48 -5.62 10.53
C GLU A 46 11.64 -4.62 10.56
N LYS A 47 12.13 -4.19 9.38
CA LYS A 47 13.27 -3.28 9.30
C LYS A 47 12.97 -1.89 9.86
N PHE A 48 11.81 -1.34 9.55
CA PHE A 48 11.45 0.03 9.89
C PHE A 48 10.58 0.13 11.14
N GLN A 49 10.13 -1.02 11.69
CA GLN A 49 9.29 -1.09 12.89
C GLN A 49 8.06 -0.17 12.78
N THR A 50 7.45 -0.15 11.59
CA THR A 50 6.32 0.72 11.24
C THR A 50 5.32 -0.03 10.38
N PRO A 51 4.02 0.31 10.40
CA PRO A 51 3.05 -0.25 9.48
C PRO A 51 3.42 0.01 8.02
N ILE A 52 3.33 -1.03 7.19
CA ILE A 52 3.48 -0.95 5.73
C ILE A 52 2.11 -1.24 5.12
N MET A 53 1.66 -0.39 4.21
CA MET A 53 0.38 -0.58 3.50
C MET A 53 0.65 -0.89 2.04
N VAL A 54 0.06 -1.97 1.53
CA VAL A 54 0.07 -2.30 0.11
C VAL A 54 -1.25 -1.84 -0.49
N LEU A 55 -1.22 -0.89 -1.42
CA LEU A 55 -2.43 -0.34 -2.04
C LEU A 55 -2.54 -0.78 -3.49
N SER A 56 -3.63 -1.46 -3.80
CA SER A 56 -3.95 -1.98 -5.12
C SER A 56 -5.27 -1.43 -5.61
N ASP A 57 -5.38 -1.25 -6.93
CA ASP A 57 -6.68 -0.96 -7.56
C ASP A 57 -7.41 -2.26 -7.92
N LEU A 58 -8.69 -2.14 -8.24
CA LEU A 58 -9.57 -3.23 -8.65
C LEU A 58 -9.28 -3.71 -10.08
N GLU A 59 -8.70 -2.87 -10.94
CA GLU A 59 -8.13 -3.27 -12.24
C GLU A 59 -6.64 -3.54 -12.07
N LEU A 60 -6.33 -4.80 -11.79
CA LEU A 60 -5.01 -5.36 -12.02
C LEU A 60 -5.21 -6.48 -13.04
N GLU A 61 -4.66 -6.30 -14.24
CA GLU A 61 -4.53 -7.36 -15.26
C GLU A 61 -3.24 -8.15 -15.06
#